data_AF-F1YT27-F1
#
_entry.id   AF-F1YT27-F1
#
_cell.length_a   1.000
_cell.length_b   1.000
_cell.length_c   1.000
_cell.angle_alpha   90.00
_cell.angle_beta   90.00
_cell.angle_gamma   90.00
#
_symmetry.space_group_name_H-M   'P 1'
#
loop_
_entity.id
_entity.type
_entity.pdbx_description
1 polymer ?
#
loop_
_entity_poly.entity_id
_entity_poly.type
_entity_poly.pdbx_seq_one_letter_code
_entity_poly.pdbx_strand_id
1 'polypeptide(L)'
;MSKMPTDIVLIDQAASLGEIQNAMLMMMRELYERMDEQSDPAPTHANAAAWGDGLSWLARSVGNVRDNLKQAVASEAREAAR
;
A
#
# COMPACT_ATOMS: atom_id res chain seq x y z
N MET A 1 -25.23 -11.16 19.05
CA MET A 1 -24.06 -10.39 18.55
C MET A 1 -24.48 -9.73 17.25
N SER A 2 -24.56 -8.40 17.21
CA SER A 2 -24.87 -7.67 15.99
C SER A 2 -23.73 -7.91 15.00
N LYS A 3 -24.01 -8.55 13.85
CA LYS A 3 -23.03 -8.62 12.77
C LYS A 3 -22.83 -7.19 12.30
N MET A 4 -21.65 -6.62 12.55
CA MET A 4 -21.25 -5.43 11.81
C MET A 4 -21.37 -5.77 10.32
N PRO A 5 -22.00 -4.90 9.51
CA PRO A 5 -22.07 -5.12 8.07
C PRO A 5 -20.64 -5.33 7.55
N THR A 6 -20.37 -6.51 6.98
CA THR A 6 -19.05 -6.89 6.47
C THR A 6 -18.48 -5.80 5.55
N ASP A 7 -19.33 -5.14 4.77
CA ASP A 7 -19.01 -3.98 3.94
C ASP A 7 -18.28 -2.85 4.69
N ILE A 8 -18.75 -2.49 5.89
CA ILE A 8 -18.15 -1.40 6.68
C ILE A 8 -16.73 -1.76 7.07
N VAL A 9 -16.50 -3.02 7.47
CA VAL A 9 -15.16 -3.52 7.82
C VAL A 9 -14.26 -3.51 6.58
N LEU A 10 -14.73 -3.99 5.43
CA LEU A 10 -13.91 -4.04 4.21
C LEU A 10 -13.56 -2.64 3.66
N ILE A 11 -14.48 -1.68 3.77
CA ILE A 11 -14.24 -0.27 3.39
C ILE A 11 -13.15 0.34 4.29
N ASP A 12 -13.25 0.13 5.60
CA ASP A 12 -12.28 0.66 6.57
C ASP A 12 -10.89 0.04 6.35
N GLN A 13 -10.82 -1.27 6.14
CA GLN A 13 -9.56 -1.95 5.80
C GLN A 13 -8.95 -1.42 4.48
N ALA A 14 -9.78 -1.13 3.46
CA ALA A 14 -9.29 -0.54 2.22
C ALA A 14 -8.74 0.89 2.42
N ALA A 15 -9.30 1.67 3.34
CA ALA A 15 -8.75 2.97 3.71
C ALA A 15 -7.38 2.82 4.39
N SER A 16 -7.26 1.95 5.40
CA SER A 16 -5.99 1.68 6.09
C SER A 16 -4.91 1.18 5.14
N LEU A 17 -5.24 0.29 4.20
CA LEU A 17 -4.29 -0.17 3.17
C LEU A 17 -3.82 0.97 2.25
N GLY A 18 -4.68 1.97 1.99
CA GLY A 18 -4.31 3.19 1.28
C GLY A 18 -3.28 4.02 2.06
N GLU A 19 -3.47 4.18 3.37
CA GLU A 19 -2.53 4.88 4.25
C GLU A 19 -1.18 4.17 4.31
N ILE A 20 -1.19 2.84 4.45
CA ILE A 20 0.04 2.01 4.46
C ILE A 20 0.78 2.12 3.12
N GLN A 21 0.06 2.07 1.99
CA GLN A 21 0.65 2.29 0.66
C GLN A 21 1.34 3.65 0.57
N ASN A 22 0.67 4.72 1.01
CA ASN A 22 1.23 6.06 0.98
C ASN A 22 2.46 6.20 1.90
N ALA A 23 2.42 5.60 3.09
CA ALA A 23 3.57 5.57 3.99
C ALA A 23 4.79 4.89 3.37
N MET A 24 4.59 3.75 2.67
CA MET A 24 5.67 3.06 1.96
C MET A 24 6.27 3.91 0.84
N LEU A 25 5.44 4.64 0.08
CA LEU A 25 5.91 5.55 -0.98
C LEU A 25 6.71 6.73 -0.41
N MET A 26 6.31 7.27 0.75
CA MET A 26 7.05 8.33 1.44
C MET A 26 8.40 7.83 1.96
N MET A 27 8.45 6.64 2.56
CA MET A 27 9.72 6.04 3.01
C MET A 27 10.67 5.77 1.85
N MET A 28 10.15 5.30 0.72
CA MET A 28 10.94 5.11 -0.50
C MET A 28 11.53 6.44 -1.00
N ARG A 29 10.73 7.51 -1.02
CA ARG A 29 11.19 8.85 -1.40
C ARG A 29 12.32 9.35 -0.50
N GLU A 30 12.13 9.29 0.82
CA GLU A 30 13.14 9.71 1.81
C GLU A 30 14.45 8.92 1.63
N LEU A 31 14.33 7.62 1.37
CA LEU A 31 15.48 6.75 1.16
C LEU A 31 16.29 7.17 -0.07
N TYR A 32 15.63 7.50 -1.18
CA TYR A 32 16.31 8.00 -2.38
C TYR A 32 16.86 9.42 -2.22
N GLU A 33 16.12 10.33 -1.58
CA GLU A 33 16.58 11.72 -1.35
C GLU A 33 17.86 11.75 -0.50
N ARG A 34 17.96 10.90 0.53
CA ARG A 34 19.18 10.77 1.34
C ARG A 34 20.36 10.13 0.61
N MET A 35 20.10 9.23 -0.35
CA MET A 35 21.15 8.66 -1.20
C MET A 35 21.77 9.72 -2.11
N ASP A 36 20.99 10.68 -2.58
CA ASP A 36 21.49 11.74 -3.47
C ASP A 36 22.21 12.86 -2.70
N GLU A 37 21.80 13.14 -1.44
CA GLU A 37 22.41 14.18 -0.60
C GLU A 37 23.77 13.79 -0.02
N GLN A 38 23.96 12.52 0.32
CA GLN A 38 25.25 12.01 0.76
C GLN A 38 25.98 11.50 -0.47
N SER A 39 27.23 11.91 -0.71
CA SER A 39 28.12 11.22 -1.64
C SER A 39 28.48 9.84 -1.08
N ASP A 40 27.46 9.02 -0.88
CA ASP A 40 27.44 7.79 -0.10
C ASP A 40 28.23 6.73 -0.90
N PRO A 41 29.14 5.96 -0.28
CA PRO A 41 29.89 4.96 -1.01
C PRO A 41 29.00 3.94 -1.74
N ALA A 42 29.52 3.41 -2.86
CA ALA A 42 28.80 2.48 -3.74
C ALA A 42 28.06 1.28 -3.07
N PRO A 43 28.52 0.68 -1.94
CA PRO A 43 27.78 -0.40 -1.29
C PRO A 43 26.47 0.06 -0.63
N THR A 44 26.41 1.29 -0.13
CA THR A 44 25.20 1.87 0.48
C THR A 44 24.15 2.19 -0.59
N HIS A 45 24.58 2.68 -1.76
CA HIS A 45 23.67 2.87 -2.90
C HIS A 45 23.05 1.56 -3.40
N ALA A 46 23.83 0.49 -3.54
CA ALA A 46 23.32 -0.81 -4.00
C ALA A 46 22.28 -1.39 -3.02
N ASN A 47 22.52 -1.25 -1.71
CA ASN A 47 21.57 -1.66 -0.69
C ASN A 47 20.29 -0.82 -0.74
N ALA A 48 20.43 0.50 -0.86
CA ALA A 48 19.31 1.42 -0.86
C ALA A 48 18.44 1.27 -2.13
N ALA A 49 19.04 1.03 -3.30
CA ALA A 49 18.29 0.64 -4.50
C ALA A 49 17.50 -0.66 -4.30
N ALA A 50 18.10 -1.69 -3.70
CA ALA A 50 17.41 -2.95 -3.38
C ALA A 50 16.25 -2.74 -2.38
N TRP A 51 16.43 -1.87 -1.39
CA TRP A 51 15.36 -1.48 -0.45
C TRP A 51 14.23 -0.73 -1.15
N GLY A 52 14.56 0.18 -2.08
CA GLY A 52 13.59 0.92 -2.88
C GLY A 52 12.77 0.00 -3.80
N ASP A 53 13.41 -0.99 -4.42
CA ASP A 53 12.73 -2.04 -5.21
C ASP A 53 11.80 -2.89 -4.34
N GLY A 54 12.25 -3.31 -3.16
CA GLY A 54 11.44 -4.05 -2.19
C GLY A 54 10.22 -3.26 -1.72
N LEU A 55 10.39 -1.98 -1.38
CA LEU A 55 9.30 -1.08 -0.99
C LEU A 55 8.32 -0.84 -2.15
N SER A 56 8.82 -0.70 -3.38
CA SER A 56 7.97 -0.55 -4.57
C SER A 56 7.09 -1.78 -4.78
N TRP A 57 7.66 -2.98 -4.65
CA TRP A 57 6.92 -4.24 -4.77
C TRP A 57 5.85 -4.39 -3.67
N LEU A 58 6.18 -4.04 -2.42
CA LEU A 58 5.24 -4.07 -1.30
C LEU A 58 4.10 -3.07 -1.49
N ALA A 59 4.40 -1.82 -1.87
CA ALA A 59 3.40 -0.80 -2.12
C ALA A 59 2.41 -1.22 -3.23
N ARG A 60 2.91 -1.84 -4.29
CA ARG A 60 2.06 -2.39 -5.36
C ARG A 60 1.18 -3.54 -4.88
N SER A 61 1.74 -4.44 -4.08
CA SER A 61 1.01 -5.60 -3.53
C SER A 61 -0.12 -5.16 -2.61
N VAL A 62 0.13 -4.18 -1.74
CA VAL A 62 -0.89 -3.58 -0.86
C VAL A 62 -1.97 -2.87 -1.69
N GLY A 63 -1.59 -2.11 -2.72
CA GLY A 63 -2.53 -1.48 -3.65
C GLY A 63 -3.46 -2.50 -4.32
N ASN A 64 -2.93 -3.64 -4.77
CA ASN A 64 -3.73 -4.70 -5.37
C ASN A 64 -4.75 -5.29 -4.39
N VAL A 65 -4.35 -5.55 -3.13
CA VAL A 65 -5.26 -6.07 -2.09
C VAL A 65 -6.37 -5.05 -1.82
N ARG A 66 -6.01 -3.77 -1.65
CA ARG A 66 -6.98 -2.68 -1.47
C ARG A 66 -8.00 -2.63 -2.60
N ASP A 67 -7.53 -2.70 -3.83
CA ASP A 67 -8.40 -2.56 -5.01
C ASP A 67 -9.32 -3.77 -5.17
N ASN A 68 -8.84 -4.98 -4.84
CA ASN A 68 -9.69 -6.18 -4.77
C ASN A 68 -10.76 -6.06 -3.68
N LEU A 69 -10.43 -5.51 -2.50
CA LEU A 69 -11.42 -5.27 -1.45
C LEU A 69 -12.51 -4.30 -1.90
N LYS A 70 -12.15 -3.20 -2.58
CA LYS A 70 -13.13 -2.25 -3.14
C LYS A 70 -14.03 -2.91 -4.18
N GLN A 71 -13.48 -3.79 -5.02
CA GLN A 71 -14.27 -4.54 -6.00
C GLN A 71 -15.24 -5.52 -5.35
N ALA A 72 -14.83 -6.21 -4.29
CA ALA A 72 -15.69 -7.14 -3.56
C ALA A 72 -16.91 -6.41 -2.98
N VAL A 73 -16.69 -5.29 -2.29
CA VAL A 73 -17.78 -4.44 -1.75
C VAL A 73 -18.71 -3.94 -2.87
N ALA A 74 -18.16 -3.50 -4.00
CA ALA A 74 -18.96 -3.06 -5.14
C ALA A 74 -19.79 -4.19 -5.78
N SER A 75 -19.31 -5.43 -5.72
CA SER A 75 -20.04 -6.60 -6.19
C SER A 75 -21.20 -6.95 -5.27
N GLU A 76 -20.97 -6.99 -3.96
CA GLU A 76 -22.00 -7.26 -2.95
C GLU A 76 -23.13 -6.20 -3.02
N ALA A 77 -22.77 -4.92 -3.14
CA ALA A 77 -23.75 -3.84 -3.29
C ALA A 77 -24.61 -3.97 -4.57
N ARG A 78 -24.06 -4.50 -5.67
CA ARG A 78 -24.81 -4.74 -6.91
C ARG A 78 -25.76 -5.91 -6.79
N GLU A 79 -25.38 -6.97 -6.08
CA GLU A 79 -26.24 -8.12 -5.83
C GLU A 79 -27.40 -7.77 -4.91
N ALA A 80 -27.16 -6.95 -3.87
CA ALA A 80 -28.20 -6.50 -2.95
C ALA A 80 -29.25 -5.56 -3.59
N ALA A 81 -28.94 -4.93 -4.72
CA ALA A 81 -29.82 -4.02 -5.45
C ALA A 81 -30.69 -4.69 -6.53
N ARG A 82 -30.57 -6.02 -6.71
CA ARG A 82 -31.38 -6.83 -7.62
C ARG A 82 -32.51 -7.53 -6.88
#